data_AF-A0A954RKN3-F1
#
_entry.id   AF-A0A954RKN3-F1
#
_cell.length_a   1.000
_cell.length_b   1.000
_cell.length_c   1.000
_cell.angle_alpha   90.00
_cell.angle_beta   90.00
_cell.angle_gamma   90.00
#
_symmetry.space_group_name_H-M   'P 1'
#
loop_
_entity.id
_entity.type
_entity.pdbx_description
1 polymer ?
#
loop_
_entity_poly.entity_id
_entity_poly.type
_entity_poly.pdbx_seq_one_letter_code
_entity_poly.pdbx_strand_id
1 'polypeptide(L)'
;FDAKRANVDLRPVATLTGKDGTTTMTGLVVVPTADPAESVADLSGVRLVFGTQECDEKHAAAITLLEKHGIQVPDDLETSQACSEGAISILEEAAQGQRGAAVISSYARPLLEGCGTVEKGALKVVGETEPVRFVEAFVNQSLSAGQRKQITQALIDVTKTAELLKALESRDGFQAIDGAVVAAKKKGMKEGPTAPVLPTSTDTTARDPRPA
;
A
#
# COMPACT_ATOMS: atom_id res chain seq x y z
N PHE A 1 13.97 7.79 -10.86
CA PHE A 1 15.37 7.69 -10.39
C PHE A 1 16.37 7.57 -11.55
N ASP A 2 16.30 6.50 -12.36
CA ASP A 2 17.30 6.22 -13.41
C ASP A 2 17.42 7.26 -14.52
N ALA A 3 16.31 7.83 -14.96
CA ALA A 3 16.32 8.88 -15.99
C ALA A 3 17.21 10.07 -15.61
N LYS A 4 17.22 10.45 -14.32
CA LYS A 4 18.11 11.49 -13.80
C LYS A 4 19.57 11.06 -13.86
N ARG A 5 19.88 9.82 -13.47
CA ARG A 5 21.25 9.26 -13.52
C ARG A 5 21.78 9.15 -14.95
N ALA A 6 20.90 8.80 -15.89
CA ALA A 6 21.21 8.70 -17.31
C ALA A 6 21.17 10.06 -18.05
N ASN A 7 20.84 11.15 -17.35
CA ASN A 7 20.63 12.49 -17.93
C ASN A 7 19.65 12.48 -19.11
N VAL A 8 18.54 11.74 -18.97
CA VAL A 8 17.46 11.66 -19.95
C VAL A 8 16.25 12.38 -19.41
N ASP A 9 15.80 13.40 -20.14
CA ASP A 9 14.57 14.11 -19.82
C ASP A 9 13.35 13.29 -20.25
N LEU A 10 12.66 12.73 -19.27
CA LEU A 10 11.41 12.02 -19.46
C LEU A 10 10.22 12.88 -19.00
N ARG A 11 9.07 12.67 -19.63
CA ARG A 11 7.79 13.23 -19.21
C ARG A 11 6.77 12.10 -19.11
N PRO A 12 6.02 12.00 -18.00
CA PRO A 12 4.96 11.02 -17.89
C PRO A 12 3.79 11.43 -18.83
N VAL A 13 3.17 10.46 -19.49
CA VAL A 13 2.10 10.70 -20.47
C VAL A 13 0.80 9.97 -20.18
N ALA A 14 0.86 8.84 -19.47
CA ALA A 14 -0.31 8.07 -19.07
C ALA A 14 -0.02 7.31 -17.78
N THR A 15 -1.07 7.00 -17.02
CA THR A 15 -1.01 6.17 -15.82
C THR A 15 -1.84 4.91 -16.02
N LEU A 16 -1.35 3.77 -15.59
CA LEU A 16 -2.09 2.50 -15.65
C LEU A 16 -2.93 2.37 -14.38
N THR A 17 -4.17 1.88 -14.52
CA THR A 17 -4.98 1.49 -13.37
C THR A 17 -4.63 0.09 -12.85
N GLY A 18 -4.65 -0.09 -11.54
CA GLY A 18 -4.64 -1.42 -10.93
C GLY A 18 -5.96 -2.18 -11.17
N LYS A 19 -6.06 -3.41 -10.67
CA LYS A 19 -7.29 -4.22 -10.69
C LYS A 19 -8.43 -3.61 -9.86
N ASP A 20 -8.09 -2.79 -8.87
CA ASP A 20 -9.02 -1.97 -8.09
C ASP A 20 -9.49 -0.71 -8.85
N GLY A 21 -8.85 -0.41 -9.97
CA GLY A 21 -9.09 0.76 -10.80
C GLY A 21 -8.50 2.06 -10.28
N THR A 22 -7.61 2.01 -9.30
CA THR A 22 -6.88 3.19 -8.84
C THR A 22 -5.57 3.34 -9.63
N THR A 23 -5.05 4.56 -9.68
CA THR A 23 -3.78 4.92 -10.35
C THR A 23 -2.67 5.18 -9.32
N THR A 24 -2.92 4.79 -8.08
CA THR A 24 -2.07 5.04 -6.92
C THR A 24 -1.81 3.75 -6.17
N MET A 25 -0.70 3.67 -5.47
CA MET A 25 -0.42 2.61 -4.51
C MET A 25 0.10 3.19 -3.20
N THR A 26 0.09 2.36 -2.17
CA THR A 26 0.60 2.68 -0.84
C THR A 26 1.64 1.64 -0.45
N GLY A 27 2.62 2.03 0.34
CA GLY A 27 3.43 1.13 1.15
C GLY A 27 2.68 0.75 2.42
N LEU A 28 2.79 -0.52 2.81
CA LEU A 28 2.27 -1.10 4.03
C LEU A 28 3.44 -1.44 4.95
N VAL A 29 3.40 -0.94 6.17
CA VAL A 29 4.34 -1.34 7.22
C VAL A 29 3.79 -2.60 7.87
N VAL A 30 4.52 -3.71 7.72
CA VAL A 30 4.13 -5.03 8.20
C VAL A 30 5.08 -5.53 9.27
N VAL A 31 4.52 -6.28 10.22
CA VAL A 31 5.23 -7.01 11.27
C VAL A 31 4.71 -8.44 11.35
N PRO A 32 5.46 -9.39 11.93
CA PRO A 32 4.92 -10.69 12.31
C PRO A 32 3.64 -10.53 13.14
N THR A 33 2.63 -11.38 12.93
CA THR A 33 1.34 -11.29 13.62
C THR A 33 1.47 -11.33 15.14
N ALA A 34 2.46 -12.06 15.66
CA ALA A 34 2.75 -12.18 17.08
C ALA A 34 3.52 -10.99 17.68
N ASP A 35 4.06 -10.06 16.87
CA ASP A 35 4.71 -8.85 17.39
C ASP A 35 3.68 -8.00 18.17
N PRO A 36 4.03 -7.40 19.32
CA PRO A 36 3.09 -6.61 20.10
C PRO A 36 2.70 -5.27 19.46
N ALA A 37 3.39 -4.80 18.41
CA ALA A 37 3.08 -3.53 17.77
C ALA A 37 1.65 -3.49 17.21
N GLU A 38 0.92 -2.42 17.50
CA GLU A 38 -0.43 -2.18 16.98
C GLU A 38 -0.45 -1.01 15.97
N SER A 39 0.58 -0.17 16.01
CA SER A 39 0.72 1.03 15.21
C SER A 39 2.18 1.32 14.84
N VAL A 40 2.40 2.26 13.91
CA VAL A 40 3.74 2.75 13.54
C VAL A 40 4.51 3.29 14.75
N ALA A 41 3.84 3.89 15.73
CA ALA A 41 4.48 4.44 16.92
C ALA A 41 5.14 3.37 17.81
N ASP A 42 4.71 2.10 17.71
CA ASP A 42 5.24 0.98 18.49
C ASP A 42 6.54 0.39 17.91
N LEU A 43 7.03 0.96 16.81
CA LEU A 43 8.22 0.51 16.08
C LEU A 43 9.52 1.16 16.55
N SER A 44 9.49 1.92 17.65
CA SER A 44 10.69 2.51 18.21
C SER A 44 11.72 1.44 18.58
N GLY A 45 12.92 1.54 17.99
CA GLY A 45 14.01 0.57 18.19
C GLY A 45 13.79 -0.79 17.52
N VAL A 46 12.78 -0.93 16.67
CA VAL A 46 12.54 -2.14 15.86
C VAL A 46 13.40 -2.06 14.59
N ARG A 47 13.97 -3.20 14.16
CA ARG A 47 14.67 -3.28 12.86
C ARG A 47 13.68 -3.03 11.73
N LEU A 48 14.05 -2.15 10.79
CA LEU A 48 13.19 -1.74 9.68
C LEU A 48 13.85 -2.09 8.35
N VAL A 49 13.17 -2.88 7.52
CA VAL A 49 13.58 -3.21 6.15
C VAL A 49 12.71 -2.45 5.15
N PHE A 50 13.33 -1.57 4.38
CA PHE A 50 12.67 -0.72 3.39
C PHE A 50 12.71 -1.33 1.98
N GLY A 51 11.95 -0.76 1.06
CA GLY A 51 12.21 -0.95 -0.37
C GLY A 51 13.44 -0.16 -0.82
N THR A 52 13.91 -0.40 -2.03
CA THR A 52 14.95 0.43 -2.65
C THR A 52 14.46 1.86 -2.89
N GLN A 53 15.41 2.78 -3.08
CA GLN A 53 15.12 4.21 -3.32
C GLN A 53 14.25 4.48 -4.56
N GLU A 54 14.11 3.51 -5.45
CA GLU A 54 13.29 3.59 -6.66
C GLU A 54 11.79 3.34 -6.38
N CYS A 55 11.46 2.72 -5.25
CA CYS A 55 10.10 2.41 -4.84
C CYS A 55 9.59 3.45 -3.84
N ASP A 56 9.02 4.55 -4.33
CA ASP A 56 8.56 5.68 -3.51
C ASP A 56 7.67 5.24 -2.33
N GLU A 57 6.77 4.29 -2.56
CA GLU A 57 5.80 3.80 -1.57
C GLU A 57 6.47 3.03 -0.42
N LYS A 58 7.55 2.29 -0.71
CA LYS A 58 8.29 1.48 0.28
C LYS A 58 9.49 2.21 0.87
N HIS A 59 9.88 3.34 0.29
CA HIS A 59 11.08 4.07 0.67
C HIS A 59 10.72 5.48 1.16
N ALA A 60 10.61 6.46 0.26
CA ALA A 60 10.42 7.87 0.65
C ALA A 60 9.10 8.12 1.42
N ALA A 61 7.99 7.52 0.98
CA ALA A 61 6.69 7.65 1.65
C ALA A 61 6.68 6.94 3.02
N ALA A 62 7.44 5.85 3.15
CA ALA A 62 7.58 5.10 4.40
C ALA A 62 8.42 5.87 5.43
N ILE A 63 9.53 6.47 5.01
CA ILE A 63 10.33 7.37 5.84
C ILE A 63 9.46 8.52 6.36
N THR A 64 8.71 9.17 5.46
CA THR A 64 7.79 10.25 5.83
C THR A 64 6.75 9.80 6.86
N LEU A 65 6.20 8.58 6.69
CA LEU A 65 5.24 8.01 7.64
C LEU A 65 5.86 7.77 9.02
N LEU A 66 7.08 7.22 9.06
CA LEU A 66 7.81 6.93 10.30
C LEU A 66 8.18 8.20 11.05
N GLU A 67 8.74 9.20 10.35
CA GLU A 67 9.10 10.49 10.91
C GLU A 67 7.89 11.22 11.50
N LYS A 68 6.74 11.17 10.80
CA LYS A 68 5.46 11.74 11.28
C LYS A 68 5.01 11.13 12.62
N HIS A 69 5.40 9.89 12.90
CA HIS A 69 5.11 9.19 14.15
C HIS A 69 6.27 9.24 15.15
N GLY A 70 7.30 10.05 14.89
CA GLY A 70 8.45 10.22 15.78
C GLY A 70 9.45 9.06 15.78
N ILE A 71 9.33 8.14 14.83
CA ILE A 71 10.27 7.03 14.68
C ILE A 71 11.56 7.56 14.03
N GLN A 72 12.68 7.37 14.71
CA GLN A 72 13.99 7.73 14.17
C GLN A 72 14.35 6.77 13.05
N VAL A 73 14.62 7.32 11.87
CA VAL A 73 15.07 6.57 10.70
C VAL A 73 16.60 6.71 10.60
N PRO A 74 17.36 5.60 10.51
CA PRO A 74 18.82 5.67 10.41
C PRO A 74 19.26 6.26 9.07
N ASP A 75 20.43 6.91 9.05
CA ASP A 75 21.03 7.46 7.83
C ASP A 75 21.36 6.36 6.80
N ASP A 76 21.78 5.19 7.29
CA ASP A 76 22.01 4.00 6.47
C ASP A 76 20.80 3.07 6.56
N LEU A 77 20.05 3.00 5.47
CA LEU A 77 18.80 2.25 5.39
C LEU A 77 19.06 0.82 4.94
N GLU A 78 18.54 -0.13 5.70
CA GLU A 78 18.44 -1.49 5.23
C GLU A 78 17.35 -1.58 4.16
N THR A 79 17.72 -2.04 2.95
CA THR A 79 16.78 -2.13 1.82
C THR A 79 16.74 -3.53 1.22
N SER A 80 15.55 -3.89 0.72
CA SER A 80 15.27 -5.13 0.01
C SER A 80 14.74 -4.85 -1.39
N GLN A 81 15.15 -5.65 -2.36
CA GLN A 81 14.70 -5.54 -3.75
C GLN A 81 13.25 -6.04 -3.88
N ALA A 82 12.98 -7.22 -3.36
CA ALA A 82 11.64 -7.81 -3.40
C ALA A 82 10.84 -7.51 -2.12
N CYS A 83 9.52 -7.35 -2.27
CA CYS A 83 8.61 -7.26 -1.13
C CYS A 83 8.61 -8.54 -0.28
N SER A 84 8.81 -9.70 -0.92
CA SER A 84 8.88 -11.00 -0.26
C SER A 84 10.15 -11.17 0.57
N GLU A 85 11.30 -10.71 0.08
CA GLU A 85 12.59 -10.82 0.78
C GLU A 85 12.55 -10.12 2.15
N GLY A 86 12.11 -8.86 2.20
CA GLY A 86 11.96 -8.13 3.46
C GLY A 86 10.94 -8.77 4.40
N ALA A 87 9.81 -9.23 3.87
CA ALA A 87 8.76 -9.89 4.64
C ALA A 87 9.21 -11.25 5.22
N ILE A 88 9.98 -12.04 4.47
CA ILE A 88 10.56 -13.30 4.94
C ILE A 88 11.61 -13.02 6.01
N SER A 89 12.50 -12.06 5.79
CA SER A 89 13.58 -11.74 6.74
C SER A 89 13.04 -11.43 8.15
N ILE A 90 11.98 -10.63 8.25
CA ILE A 90 11.41 -10.29 9.56
C ILE A 90 10.70 -11.47 10.24
N LEU A 91 10.20 -12.44 9.47
CA LEU A 91 9.60 -13.67 10.01
C LEU A 91 10.67 -14.65 10.52
N GLU A 92 11.78 -14.78 9.79
CA GLU A 92 12.92 -15.60 10.20
C GLU A 92 13.56 -15.07 11.50
N GLU A 93 13.68 -13.75 11.63
CA GLU A 93 14.15 -13.11 12.87
C GLU A 93 13.16 -13.26 14.03
N ALA A 94 11.86 -13.18 13.76
CA ALA A 94 10.84 -13.42 14.77
C ALA A 94 10.91 -14.82 15.35
N ALA A 95 11.25 -15.83 14.53
CA ALA A 95 11.49 -17.20 15.00
C ALA A 95 12.70 -17.29 15.96
N GLN A 96 13.59 -16.30 15.95
CA GLN A 96 14.73 -16.17 16.86
C GLN A 96 14.44 -15.21 18.04
N GLY A 97 13.19 -14.74 18.19
CA GLY A 97 12.78 -13.84 19.25
C GLY A 97 13.16 -12.37 19.01
N GLN A 98 13.54 -12.01 17.79
CA GLN A 98 13.84 -10.62 17.41
C GLN A 98 12.61 -9.95 16.82
N ARG A 99 12.54 -8.62 16.96
CA ARG A 99 11.46 -7.80 16.40
C ARG A 99 11.93 -7.16 15.11
N GLY A 100 11.12 -7.27 14.06
CA GLY A 100 11.39 -6.68 12.77
C GLY A 100 10.10 -6.19 12.10
N ALA A 101 10.24 -5.12 11.32
CA ALA A 101 9.20 -4.57 10.47
C ALA A 101 9.74 -4.41 9.05
N ALA A 102 8.88 -4.64 8.06
CA ALA A 102 9.22 -4.43 6.65
C ALA A 102 8.18 -3.53 6.00
N VAL A 103 8.60 -2.82 4.95
CA VAL A 103 7.67 -2.04 4.12
C VAL A 103 7.48 -2.74 2.78
N ILE A 104 6.23 -3.12 2.49
CA ILE A 104 5.84 -3.79 1.24
C ILE A 104 4.85 -2.94 0.46
N SER A 105 4.83 -3.05 -0.86
CA SER A 105 3.81 -2.40 -1.68
C SER A 105 2.44 -3.03 -1.40
N SER A 106 1.37 -2.24 -1.39
CA SER A 106 0.03 -2.71 -1.00
C SER A 106 -0.54 -3.82 -1.90
N TYR A 107 -0.15 -3.83 -3.18
CA TYR A 107 -0.49 -4.93 -4.09
C TYR A 107 0.19 -6.26 -3.73
N ALA A 108 1.30 -6.24 -2.98
CA ALA A 108 2.09 -7.43 -2.69
C ALA A 108 1.47 -8.30 -1.59
N ARG A 109 0.69 -7.70 -0.67
CA ARG A 109 0.08 -8.43 0.45
C ARG A 109 -0.70 -9.69 0.03
N PRO A 110 -1.68 -9.63 -0.90
CA PRO A 110 -2.39 -10.82 -1.34
C PRO A 110 -1.49 -11.81 -2.11
N LEU A 111 -0.39 -11.35 -2.73
CA LEU A 111 0.53 -12.19 -3.48
C LEU A 111 1.44 -13.01 -2.55
N LEU A 112 1.90 -12.42 -1.45
CA LEU A 112 2.76 -13.12 -0.48
C LEU A 112 2.06 -14.36 0.10
N GLU A 113 0.78 -14.22 0.45
CA GLU A 113 -0.03 -15.33 0.97
C GLU A 113 -0.51 -16.26 -0.16
N GLY A 114 -0.93 -15.69 -1.30
CA GLY A 114 -1.48 -16.46 -2.41
C GLY A 114 -0.46 -17.33 -3.14
N CYS A 115 0.80 -16.94 -3.18
CA CYS A 115 1.90 -17.70 -3.77
C CYS A 115 2.56 -18.69 -2.80
N GLY A 116 2.11 -18.76 -1.53
CA GLY A 116 2.70 -19.62 -0.50
C GLY A 116 4.09 -19.17 -0.04
N THR A 117 4.51 -17.96 -0.39
CA THR A 117 5.80 -17.38 0.01
C THR A 117 5.82 -17.04 1.50
N VAL A 118 4.68 -16.62 2.03
CA VAL A 118 4.44 -16.37 3.45
C VAL A 118 3.14 -17.08 3.84
N GLU A 119 3.11 -17.71 5.02
CA GLU A 119 1.89 -18.33 5.52
C GLU A 119 0.77 -17.29 5.70
N LYS A 120 -0.46 -17.67 5.34
CA LYS A 120 -1.62 -16.78 5.46
C LYS A 120 -1.79 -16.32 6.91
N GLY A 121 -1.83 -15.01 7.12
CA GLY A 121 -1.97 -14.43 8.45
C GLY A 121 -0.69 -14.43 9.29
N ALA A 122 0.48 -14.75 8.72
CA ALA A 122 1.76 -14.63 9.44
C ALA A 122 2.21 -13.18 9.64
N LEU A 123 1.67 -12.24 8.85
CA LEU A 123 1.95 -10.82 8.94
C LEU A 123 0.69 -10.02 9.26
N LYS A 124 0.84 -8.94 10.02
CA LYS A 124 -0.17 -7.90 10.21
C LYS A 124 0.36 -6.54 9.77
N VAL A 125 -0.57 -5.66 9.37
CA VAL A 125 -0.27 -4.28 8.96
C VAL A 125 -0.43 -3.37 10.17
N VAL A 126 0.59 -2.56 10.46
CA VAL A 126 0.61 -1.58 11.57
C VAL A 126 0.66 -0.13 11.07
N GLY A 127 0.82 0.06 9.76
CA GLY A 127 0.84 1.37 9.13
C GLY A 127 0.62 1.30 7.63
N GLU A 128 0.11 2.40 7.08
CA GLU A 128 -0.07 2.60 5.64
C GLU A 128 0.43 4.02 5.30
N THR A 129 1.24 4.12 4.25
CA THR A 129 1.78 5.39 3.77
C THR A 129 0.72 6.19 3.02
N GLU A 130 0.99 7.47 2.78
CA GLU A 130 0.17 8.25 1.85
C GLU A 130 0.27 7.67 0.42
N PRO A 131 -0.81 7.75 -0.38
CA PRO A 131 -0.79 7.23 -1.75
C PRO A 131 0.26 7.91 -2.62
N VAL A 132 1.05 7.11 -3.32
CA VAL A 132 1.96 7.54 -4.40
C VAL A 132 1.44 7.03 -5.74
N ARG A 133 2.03 7.47 -6.85
CA ARG A 133 1.63 6.99 -8.18
C ARG A 133 1.96 5.52 -8.35
N PHE A 134 1.08 4.78 -9.03
CA PHE A 134 1.27 3.36 -9.31
C PHE A 134 2.23 3.16 -10.49
N VAL A 135 1.71 2.85 -11.67
CA VAL A 135 2.50 2.63 -12.89
C VAL A 135 2.28 3.80 -13.84
N GLU A 136 3.36 4.46 -14.24
CA GLU A 136 3.35 5.55 -15.21
C GLU A 136 4.14 5.19 -16.47
N ALA A 137 3.58 5.54 -17.63
CA ALA A 137 4.28 5.49 -18.90
C ALA A 137 4.95 6.85 -19.16
N PHE A 138 6.22 6.80 -19.58
CA PHE A 138 7.04 7.97 -19.86
C PHE A 138 7.47 8.02 -21.33
N VAL A 139 7.66 9.23 -21.83
CA VAL A 139 8.29 9.48 -23.14
C VAL A 139 9.44 10.46 -23.01
N ASN A 140 10.40 10.38 -23.93
CA ASN A 140 11.47 11.36 -24.02
C ASN A 140 10.91 12.74 -24.40
N GLN A 141 11.36 13.79 -23.71
CA GLN A 141 10.93 15.17 -23.98
C GLN A 141 11.35 15.68 -25.36
N SER A 142 12.38 15.08 -25.97
CA SER A 142 12.83 15.41 -27.34
C SER A 142 11.80 15.09 -28.43
N LEU A 143 10.82 14.23 -28.15
CA LEU A 143 9.75 13.94 -29.10
C LEU A 143 8.91 15.17 -29.37
N SER A 144 8.45 15.37 -30.62
CA SER A 144 7.52 16.45 -30.94
C SER A 144 6.19 16.31 -30.19
N ALA A 145 5.45 17.42 -30.03
CA ALA A 145 4.13 17.38 -29.40
C ALA A 145 3.16 16.43 -30.13
N GLY A 146 3.25 16.35 -31.46
CA GLY A 146 2.47 15.42 -32.27
C GLY A 146 2.77 13.95 -31.94
N GLN A 147 4.05 13.58 -31.86
CA GLN A 147 4.47 12.22 -31.49
C GLN A 147 4.04 11.86 -30.07
N ARG A 148 4.20 12.78 -29.11
CA ARG A 148 3.75 12.55 -27.72
C ARG A 148 2.25 12.30 -27.65
N LYS A 149 1.46 13.07 -28.40
CA LYS A 149 0.00 12.89 -28.47
C LYS A 149 -0.36 11.54 -29.08
N GLN A 150 0.31 11.13 -30.16
CA GLN A 150 0.09 9.82 -30.80
C GLN A 150 0.40 8.66 -29.85
N ILE A 151 1.54 8.72 -29.14
CA ILE A 151 1.91 7.69 -28.14
C ILE A 151 0.90 7.65 -27.01
N THR A 152 0.52 8.81 -26.46
CA THR A 152 -0.48 8.90 -25.38
C THR A 152 -1.81 8.28 -25.81
N GLN A 153 -2.27 8.60 -27.02
CA GLN A 153 -3.51 8.04 -27.55
C GLN A 153 -3.42 6.53 -27.77
N ALA A 154 -2.29 6.03 -28.27
CA ALA A 154 -2.08 4.59 -28.45
C ALA A 154 -2.12 3.84 -27.11
N LEU A 155 -1.55 4.42 -26.05
CA LEU A 155 -1.65 3.85 -24.69
C LEU A 155 -3.09 3.84 -24.19
N ILE A 156 -3.83 4.94 -24.35
CA ILE A 156 -5.25 5.02 -23.94
C ILE A 156 -6.10 4.04 -24.76
N ASP A 157 -5.80 3.84 -26.03
CA ASP A 157 -6.58 2.95 -26.90
C ASP A 157 -6.44 1.46 -26.52
N VAL A 158 -5.48 1.08 -25.67
CA VAL A 158 -5.41 -0.24 -25.03
C VAL A 158 -6.73 -0.60 -24.33
N THR A 159 -7.45 0.38 -23.80
CA THR A 159 -8.77 0.20 -23.17
C THR A 159 -9.82 -0.41 -24.09
N LYS A 160 -9.60 -0.34 -25.41
CA LYS A 160 -10.51 -0.87 -26.43
C LYS A 160 -10.28 -2.35 -26.73
N THR A 161 -9.24 -2.97 -26.15
CA THR A 161 -8.87 -4.36 -26.40
C THR A 161 -8.86 -5.16 -25.10
N ALA A 162 -9.88 -6.00 -24.91
CA ALA A 162 -10.07 -6.77 -23.69
C ALA A 162 -8.88 -7.69 -23.35
N GLU A 163 -8.25 -8.27 -24.38
CA GLU A 163 -7.07 -9.11 -24.23
C GLU A 163 -5.89 -8.35 -23.66
N LEU A 164 -5.70 -7.09 -24.07
CA LEU A 164 -4.63 -6.24 -23.55
C LEU A 164 -4.91 -5.80 -22.11
N LEU A 165 -6.16 -5.44 -21.78
CA LEU A 165 -6.55 -5.15 -20.40
C LEU A 165 -6.28 -6.34 -19.47
N LYS A 166 -6.64 -7.54 -19.91
CA LYS A 166 -6.36 -8.77 -19.17
C LYS A 166 -4.86 -9.02 -19.01
N ALA A 167 -4.07 -8.86 -20.07
CA ALA A 167 -2.62 -9.05 -20.03
C ALA A 167 -1.91 -8.04 -19.12
N LEU A 168 -2.41 -6.80 -19.06
CA LEU A 168 -1.90 -5.74 -18.21
C LEU A 168 -2.34 -5.84 -16.75
N GLU A 169 -3.18 -6.82 -16.42
CA GLU A 169 -3.76 -6.94 -15.08
C GLU A 169 -4.46 -5.64 -14.62
N SER A 170 -5.11 -4.95 -15.55
CA SER A 170 -5.64 -3.61 -15.35
C SER A 170 -7.16 -3.58 -15.50
N ARG A 171 -7.84 -2.79 -14.64
CA ARG A 171 -9.30 -2.65 -14.74
C ARG A 171 -9.69 -1.80 -15.95
N ASP A 172 -9.13 -0.60 -16.02
CA ASP A 172 -9.51 0.42 -16.99
C ASP A 172 -8.35 0.81 -17.92
N GLY A 173 -7.24 0.06 -17.91
CA GLY A 173 -6.07 0.32 -18.75
C GLY A 173 -5.36 1.62 -18.41
N PHE A 174 -4.76 2.26 -19.42
CA PHE A 174 -4.08 3.54 -19.29
C PHE A 174 -5.06 4.71 -19.36
N GLN A 175 -4.85 5.67 -18.48
CA GLN A 175 -5.59 6.93 -18.40
C GLN A 175 -4.63 8.12 -18.61
N ALA A 176 -5.18 9.23 -19.09
CA ALA A 176 -4.41 10.48 -19.16
C ALA A 176 -3.98 10.92 -17.75
N ILE A 177 -2.82 11.53 -17.66
CA ILE A 177 -2.35 12.09 -16.39
C ILE A 177 -3.04 13.43 -16.16
N ASP A 178 -4.03 13.43 -15.28
CA ASP A 178 -4.50 14.66 -14.65
C ASP A 178 -3.52 15.05 -13.53
N GLY A 179 -3.27 16.36 -13.38
CA GLY A 179 -2.28 16.87 -12.43
C GLY A 179 -2.54 16.45 -10.97
N ALA A 180 -1.46 16.38 -10.19
CA ALA A 180 -1.33 16.01 -8.76
C ALA A 180 -2.08 14.75 -8.28
N VAL A 181 -1.41 13.91 -7.49
CA VAL A 181 -1.98 12.69 -6.90
C VAL A 181 -3.19 13.08 -6.03
N VAL A 182 -4.41 12.69 -6.44
CA VAL A 182 -5.62 12.88 -5.63
C VAL A 182 -6.06 11.51 -5.13
N ALA A 183 -5.98 11.29 -3.81
CA ALA A 183 -6.45 10.08 -3.18
C ALA A 183 -7.92 9.80 -3.58
N ALA A 184 -8.19 8.59 -4.05
CA ALA A 184 -9.54 8.18 -4.43
C ALA A 184 -10.48 8.33 -3.22
N LYS A 185 -11.49 9.21 -3.32
CA LYS A 185 -12.57 9.27 -2.33
C LYS A 185 -13.25 7.89 -2.29
N LYS A 186 -13.21 7.22 -1.13
CA LYS A 186 -13.96 5.98 -0.87
C LYS A 186 -15.42 6.18 -1.28
N LYS A 187 -15.85 5.53 -2.36
CA LYS A 187 -17.26 5.50 -2.75
C LYS A 187 -17.97 4.63 -1.70
N GLY A 188 -18.93 5.23 -1.00
CA GLY A 188 -19.55 4.71 0.20
C GLY A 188 -19.87 3.21 0.14
N MET A 189 -19.26 2.46 1.05
CA MET A 189 -19.81 1.20 1.50
C MET A 189 -21.18 1.54 2.10
N LYS A 190 -22.26 1.08 1.46
CA LYS A 190 -23.57 1.08 2.11
C LYS A 190 -23.43 0.23 3.37
N GLU A 191 -23.60 0.86 4.52
CA GLU A 191 -23.79 0.15 5.78
C GLU A 191 -24.90 -0.88 5.56
N GLY A 192 -24.55 -2.15 5.71
CA GLY A 192 -25.52 -3.22 5.81
C GLY A 192 -26.46 -2.97 6.99
N PRO A 193 -27.68 -3.52 6.98
CA PRO A 193 -28.68 -3.20 7.98
C PRO A 193 -28.14 -3.53 9.37
N THR A 194 -28.05 -2.49 10.21
CA THR A 194 -27.76 -2.59 11.64
C THR A 194 -28.72 -3.58 12.28
N ALA A 195 -28.17 -4.66 12.85
CA ALA A 195 -28.93 -5.59 13.67
C ALA A 195 -29.56 -4.83 14.87
N PRO A 196 -30.79 -5.15 15.28
CA PRO A 196 -31.46 -4.46 16.36
C PRO A 196 -30.74 -4.70 17.70
N VAL A 197 -30.45 -3.58 18.38
CA VAL A 197 -29.91 -3.53 19.73
C VAL A 197 -30.93 -4.14 20.70
N LEU A 198 -30.56 -5.24 21.36
CA LEU A 198 -31.28 -5.78 22.51
C LEU A 198 -31.11 -4.82 23.71
N PRO A 199 -32.18 -4.43 24.42
CA PRO A 199 -32.06 -3.59 25.60
C PRO A 199 -31.41 -4.38 26.74
N THR A 200 -30.37 -3.78 27.32
CA THR A 200 -29.73 -4.18 28.56
C THR A 200 -30.66 -3.87 29.75
N SER A 201 -31.11 -4.89 30.47
CA SER A 201 -31.79 -4.71 31.75
C SER A 201 -30.74 -4.48 32.85
N THR A 202 -30.66 -3.24 33.32
CA THR A 202 -30.03 -2.91 34.60
C THR A 202 -31.01 -3.11 35.74
N ASP A 203 -30.50 -3.82 36.74
CA ASP A 203 -30.98 -4.10 38.09
C ASP A 203 -31.54 -2.87 38.84
N THR A 204 -32.59 -3.07 39.66
CA THR A 204 -32.77 -2.36 40.93
C THR A 204 -33.63 -3.20 41.89
N THR A 205 -33.04 -3.44 43.04
CA THR A 205 -33.54 -4.13 44.23
C THR A 205 -34.47 -3.25 45.09
N ALA A 206 -35.44 -3.85 45.79
CA ALA A 206 -35.67 -3.76 47.26
C ALA A 206 -37.15 -3.86 47.75
N ARG A 207 -37.39 -4.88 48.62
CA ARG A 207 -38.15 -4.96 49.91
C ARG A 207 -39.65 -4.56 49.96
N ASP A 208 -40.59 -5.50 50.23
CA ASP A 208 -41.10 -6.07 51.54
C ASP A 208 -42.44 -5.36 51.94
N PRO A 209 -43.41 -5.88 52.76
CA PRO A 209 -43.55 -7.16 53.46
C PRO A 209 -44.94 -7.88 53.33
N ARG A 210 -45.05 -9.05 54.00
CA ARG A 210 -46.26 -9.87 54.39
C ARG A 210 -47.46 -9.03 54.94
N PRO A 211 -48.71 -9.55 55.14
CA PRO A 211 -49.09 -10.94 55.50
C PRO A 211 -50.45 -11.50 54.97
N ALA A 212 -50.65 -12.83 55.10
CA ALA A 212 -51.81 -13.53 55.70
C ALA A 212 -51.55 -15.04 55.67
#